data_AF-A0A6G4TUY1-F1
#
_entry.id   AF-A0A6G4TUY1-F1
#
_cell.length_a   1.000
_cell.length_b   1.000
_cell.length_c   1.000
_cell.angle_alpha   90.00
_cell.angle_beta   90.00
_cell.angle_gamma   90.00
#
_symmetry.space_group_name_H-M   'P 1'
#
loop_
_entity.id
_entity.type
_entity.pdbx_description
1 polymer ?
#
loop_
_entity_poly.entity_id
_entity_poly.type
_entity_poly.pdbx_seq_one_letter_code
_entity_poly.pdbx_strand_id
1 'polypeptide(L)'
;MTAPTTTALRQQLLVLYLSTSALDSPVVAWSRYDGTGRTTPTAGDSDEPPYPTGVAALLDGWRLIQVAQLIPPARGHEYDTSFLKHECFFERIVDLREPA
;
A
#
# COMPACT_ATOMS: atom_id res chain seq x y z
N MET A 1 35.55 -21.58 2.98
CA MET A 1 34.46 -22.29 2.29
C MET A 1 33.21 -21.44 2.50
N THR A 2 32.83 -20.62 1.51
CA THR A 2 31.67 -19.73 1.63
C THR A 2 30.42 -20.53 1.27
N ALA A 3 29.43 -20.57 2.16
CA ALA A 3 28.17 -21.27 1.91
C ALA A 3 27.44 -20.65 0.70
N PRO A 4 26.66 -21.44 -0.07
CA PRO A 4 25.82 -20.89 -1.12
C PRO A 4 24.83 -19.87 -0.52
N THR A 5 24.47 -18.85 -1.28
CA THR A 5 23.48 -17.83 -0.88
C THR A 5 22.29 -18.00 -1.82
N THR A 6 21.09 -18.17 -1.26
CA THR A 6 19.86 -18.29 -2.09
C THR A 6 19.18 -16.94 -2.18
N THR A 7 18.73 -16.60 -3.39
CA THR A 7 17.90 -15.45 -3.67
C THR A 7 16.44 -15.78 -3.36
N ALA A 8 15.83 -15.09 -2.40
CA ALA A 8 14.43 -15.23 -2.03
C ALA A 8 13.64 -13.97 -2.39
N LEU A 9 12.53 -14.13 -3.11
CA LEU A 9 11.58 -13.04 -3.35
C LEU A 9 10.69 -12.86 -2.12
N ARG A 10 10.53 -11.61 -1.68
CA ARG A 10 9.66 -11.21 -0.58
C ARG A 10 8.75 -10.08 -1.02
N GLN A 11 7.59 -9.99 -0.38
CA GLN A 11 6.57 -9.03 -0.75
C GLN A 11 6.46 -7.94 0.32
N GLN A 12 6.35 -6.70 -0.14
CA GLN A 12 5.91 -5.57 0.66
C GLN A 12 4.51 -5.18 0.19
N LEU A 13 3.65 -4.80 1.13
CA LEU A 13 2.30 -4.31 0.84
C LEU A 13 2.17 -2.86 1.29
N LEU A 14 1.44 -2.09 0.49
CA LEU A 14 1.06 -0.72 0.79
C LEU A 14 -0.44 -0.59 0.54
N VAL A 15 -1.16 -0.11 1.55
CA VAL A 15 -2.57 0.23 1.46
C VAL A 15 -2.67 1.74 1.57
N LEU A 16 -3.25 2.39 0.56
CA LEU A 16 -3.49 3.84 0.55
C LEU A 16 -4.98 4.10 0.52
N TYR A 17 -5.45 5.01 1.36
CA TYR A 17 -6.79 5.56 1.30
C TYR A 17 -6.71 7.00 0.80
N LEU A 18 -7.40 7.28 -0.29
CA LEU A 18 -7.36 8.56 -0.98
C LEU A 18 -8.55 9.45 -0.59
N SER A 19 -8.39 10.76 -0.71
CA SER A 19 -9.46 11.73 -0.47
C SER A 19 -10.59 11.68 -1.51
N THR A 20 -10.31 11.22 -2.73
CA THR A 20 -11.30 10.94 -3.78
C THR A 20 -10.96 9.63 -4.51
N SER A 21 -11.76 9.20 -5.46
CA SER A 21 -11.49 7.99 -6.26
C SER A 21 -10.34 8.12 -7.27
N ALA A 22 -9.79 9.32 -7.48
CA ALA A 22 -8.69 9.52 -8.43
C ALA A 22 -7.33 9.12 -7.81
N LEU A 23 -6.51 8.37 -8.56
CA LEU A 23 -5.25 7.80 -8.06
C LEU A 23 -4.17 8.86 -7.72
N ASP A 24 -4.31 10.05 -8.27
CA ASP A 24 -3.50 11.25 -8.02
C ASP A 24 -4.07 12.12 -6.89
N SER A 25 -5.16 11.70 -6.24
CA SER A 25 -5.69 12.41 -5.07
C SER A 25 -4.81 12.25 -3.84
N PRO A 26 -4.82 13.24 -2.93
CA PRO A 26 -4.10 13.16 -1.66
C PRO A 26 -4.44 11.91 -0.85
N VAL A 27 -3.42 11.25 -0.31
CA VAL A 27 -3.53 10.17 0.68
C VAL A 27 -3.99 10.76 2.02
N VAL A 28 -5.01 10.16 2.63
CA VAL A 28 -5.58 10.57 3.92
C VAL A 28 -5.39 9.54 5.03
N ALA A 29 -5.12 8.28 4.68
CA ALA A 29 -4.72 7.22 5.61
C ALA A 29 -3.92 6.16 4.85
N TRP A 30 -3.07 5.41 5.55
CA TRP A 30 -2.24 4.38 4.94
C TRP A 30 -1.88 3.28 5.94
N SER A 31 -1.44 2.15 5.39
CA SER A 31 -0.80 1.07 6.14
C SER A 31 0.28 0.43 5.28
N ARG A 32 1.39 0.02 5.91
CA ARG A 32 2.50 -0.64 5.22
C ARG A 32 2.86 -1.92 5.95
N TYR A 33 3.07 -2.99 5.18
CA TYR A 33 3.51 -4.27 5.70
C TYR A 33 4.78 -4.70 4.95
N ASP A 34 5.79 -5.11 5.71
CA ASP A 34 7.09 -5.50 5.18
C ASP A 34 7.33 -7.00 5.36
N GLY A 35 6.99 -7.79 4.36
CA GLY A 35 7.23 -9.24 4.35
C GLY A 35 8.71 -9.62 4.20
N THR A 36 9.63 -8.65 4.12
CA THR A 36 11.07 -8.94 4.19
C THR A 36 11.56 -9.11 5.63
N GLY A 37 10.75 -8.77 6.64
CA GLY A 37 11.15 -8.82 8.06
C GLY A 37 12.24 -7.82 8.46
N ARG A 38 12.58 -6.85 7.60
CA ARG A 38 13.62 -5.85 7.88
C ARG A 38 13.07 -4.66 8.65
N THR A 39 11.77 -4.41 8.51
CA THR A 39 11.05 -3.38 9.24
C THR A 39 9.78 -3.97 9.84
N THR A 40 9.37 -3.44 10.99
CA THR A 40 8.10 -3.78 11.64
C THR A 40 7.38 -2.48 12.00
N PRO A 41 6.82 -1.77 11.00
CA PRO A 41 6.18 -0.49 11.27
C PRO A 41 4.95 -0.69 12.15
N THR A 42 4.75 0.20 13.10
CA THR A 42 3.56 0.26 13.95
C THR A 42 2.65 1.41 13.49
N ALA A 43 1.34 1.27 13.73
CA ALA A 43 0.40 2.35 13.49
C ALA A 43 0.80 3.57 14.33
N GLY A 44 0.94 4.74 13.68
CA GLY A 44 1.39 5.97 14.34
C GLY A 44 2.90 6.25 14.26
N ASP A 45 3.69 5.43 13.55
CA ASP A 45 5.13 5.68 13.34
C ASP A 45 5.42 6.97 12.56
N SER A 46 4.43 7.55 11.88
CA SER A 46 4.50 8.80 11.14
C SER A 46 3.12 9.43 11.03
N ASP A 47 3.06 10.77 11.06
CA ASP A 47 1.87 11.56 10.71
C ASP A 47 1.81 11.87 9.19
N GLU A 48 2.88 11.56 8.45
CA GLU A 48 2.97 11.73 7.00
C GLU A 48 2.92 10.39 6.26
N PRO A 49 2.16 10.30 5.15
CA PRO A 49 2.12 9.10 4.32
C PRO A 49 3.45 8.89 3.59
N PRO A 50 3.82 7.63 3.28
CA PRO A 50 5.06 7.33 2.55
C PRO A 50 5.07 7.90 1.12
N TYR A 51 3.89 8.17 0.56
CA TYR A 51 3.72 8.84 -0.72
C TYR A 51 2.52 9.79 -0.65
N PRO A 52 2.57 10.95 -1.32
CA PRO A 52 1.46 11.90 -1.32
C PRO A 52 0.24 11.42 -2.12
N THR A 53 0.44 10.52 -3.10
CA THR A 53 -0.59 10.00 -4.01
C THR A 53 -0.30 8.55 -4.39
N GLY A 54 -1.29 7.84 -4.92
CA GLY A 54 -1.08 6.50 -5.50
C GLY A 54 -0.18 6.53 -6.74
N VAL A 55 -0.25 7.60 -7.55
CA VAL A 55 0.65 7.79 -8.70
C VAL A 55 2.12 7.89 -8.26
N ALA A 56 2.40 8.58 -7.16
CA ALA A 56 3.76 8.66 -6.62
C ALA A 56 4.29 7.28 -6.19
N ALA A 57 3.43 6.41 -5.62
CA ALA A 57 3.80 5.04 -5.31
C ALA A 57 4.12 4.23 -6.59
N LEU A 58 3.33 4.39 -7.65
CA LEU A 58 3.60 3.73 -8.94
C LEU A 58 4.95 4.15 -9.55
N LEU A 59 5.28 5.44 -9.48
CA LEU A 59 6.57 5.96 -9.94
C LEU A 59 7.76 5.37 -9.17
N ASP A 60 7.56 5.01 -7.89
CA ASP A 60 8.56 4.33 -7.04
C ASP A 60 8.57 2.79 -7.19
N GLY A 61 7.92 2.28 -8.24
CA GLY A 61 7.95 0.86 -8.60
C GLY A 61 6.99 -0.03 -7.83
N TRP A 62 6.04 0.55 -7.08
CA TRP A 62 4.90 -0.21 -6.57
C TRP A 62 3.98 -0.62 -7.72
N ARG A 63 3.37 -1.80 -7.62
CA ARG A 63 2.39 -2.31 -8.58
C ARG A 63 1.02 -2.28 -7.94
N LEU A 64 0.03 -1.73 -8.63
CA LEU A 64 -1.35 -1.70 -8.19
C LEU A 64 -2.01 -3.08 -8.36
N ILE A 65 -2.61 -3.59 -7.28
CA ILE A 65 -3.36 -4.87 -7.27
C ILE A 65 -4.85 -4.60 -7.42
N GLN A 66 -5.37 -3.63 -6.67
CA GLN A 66 -6.80 -3.37 -6.57
C GLN A 66 -7.06 -1.91 -6.21
N VAL A 67 -8.14 -1.36 -6.77
CA VAL A 67 -8.76 -0.09 -6.36
C VAL A 67 -10.17 -0.36 -5.87
N ALA A 68 -10.64 0.42 -4.90
CA ALA A 68 -11.97 0.27 -4.34
C ALA A 68 -13.02 0.32 -5.46
N GLN A 69 -13.95 -0.64 -5.42
CA GLN A 69 -15.04 -0.67 -6.38
C GLN A 69 -15.94 0.55 -6.15
N LEU A 70 -16.45 1.13 -7.24
CA LEU A 70 -17.46 2.17 -7.14
C LEU A 70 -18.82 1.52 -6.81
N ILE A 71 -19.08 1.33 -5.52
CA ILE A 71 -20.33 0.76 -5.02
C ILE A 71 -21.36 1.89 -4.88
N PRO A 72 -22.53 1.81 -5.54
CA PRO A 72 -23.60 2.77 -5.35
C PRO A 72 -24.01 2.85 -3.87
N PRO A 73 -24.25 4.05 -3.32
CA PRO A 73 -24.82 4.19 -1.99
C PRO A 73 -26.17 3.47 -1.90
N ALA A 74 -26.52 2.97 -0.71
CA ALA A 74 -27.86 2.48 -0.46
C ALA A 74 -28.87 3.63 -0.64
N ARG A 75 -30.06 3.32 -1.16
CA ARG A 75 -31.13 4.30 -1.37
C ARG A 75 -31.46 5.02 -0.05
N GLY A 76 -31.44 6.36 -0.05
CA GLY A 76 -31.62 7.19 1.15
C GLY A 76 -30.33 7.50 1.93
N HIS A 77 -29.19 6.95 1.52
CA HIS A 77 -27.86 7.16 2.10
C HIS A 77 -26.87 7.73 1.08
N GLU A 78 -27.37 8.41 0.04
CA GLU A 78 -26.56 8.95 -1.06
C GLU A 78 -25.49 9.95 -0.60
N TYR A 79 -25.72 10.62 0.54
CA TYR A 79 -24.85 11.65 1.10
C TYR A 79 -24.06 11.19 2.33
N ASP A 80 -24.16 9.91 2.70
CA ASP A 80 -23.46 9.40 3.89
C ASP A 80 -21.96 9.23 3.61
N THR A 81 -21.14 9.76 4.52
CA THR A 81 -19.70 9.56 4.53
C THR A 81 -19.36 8.26 5.25
N SER A 82 -19.27 7.15 4.52
CA SER A 82 -18.52 5.97 4.98
C SER A 82 -17.02 6.32 5.08
N PHE A 83 -16.35 5.75 6.07
CA PHE A 83 -14.93 6.01 6.34
C PHE A 83 -14.05 5.36 5.27
N LEU A 84 -13.05 6.10 4.77
CA LEU A 84 -11.97 5.60 3.90
C LEU A 84 -12.41 4.76 2.68
N LYS A 85 -13.37 5.27 1.90
CA LYS A 85 -13.95 4.57 0.73
C LYS A 85 -12.96 4.29 -0.41
N HIS A 86 -11.94 5.12 -0.58
CA HIS A 86 -11.09 5.12 -1.77
C HIS A 86 -9.78 4.39 -1.50
N GLU A 87 -9.91 3.09 -1.24
CA GLU A 87 -8.80 2.20 -0.93
C GLU A 87 -8.07 1.73 -2.19
N CYS A 88 -6.74 1.68 -2.13
CA CYS A 88 -5.88 1.13 -3.16
C CYS A 88 -4.83 0.19 -2.52
N PHE A 89 -4.73 -1.04 -3.04
CA PHE A 89 -3.72 -2.01 -2.63
C PHE A 89 -2.57 -2.05 -3.64
N PHE A 90 -1.35 -1.96 -3.12
CA PHE A 90 -0.14 -2.09 -3.91
C PHE A 90 0.77 -3.17 -3.35
N GLU A 91 1.56 -3.76 -4.23
CA GLU A 91 2.67 -4.64 -3.88
C GLU A 91 4.00 -4.14 -4.44
N ARG A 92 5.08 -4.52 -3.77
CA ARG A 92 6.43 -4.47 -4.32
C ARG A 92 7.15 -5.78 -3.98
N ILE A 93 7.77 -6.39 -4.98
CA ILE A 93 8.58 -7.60 -4.79
C ILE A 93 10.04 -7.19 -4.65
N VAL A 94 10.64 -7.64 -3.54
CA VAL A 94 12.03 -7.34 -3.19
C VAL A 94 12.83 -8.64 -3.21
N ASP A 95 14.01 -8.57 -3.80
CA ASP A 95 15.00 -9.63 -3.78
C ASP A 95 15.80 -9.58 -2.47
N LEU A 96 15.80 -10.67 -1.72
CA LEU A 96 16.64 -10.86 -0.54
C LEU A 96 17.63 -11.99 -0.75
N ARG A 97 18.91 -11.67 -0.51
CA ARG A 97 19.96 -12.68 -0.38
C ARG A 97 19.91 -13.26 1.03
N GLU A 98 19.62 -14.55 1.12
CA GLU A 98 19.59 -15.31 2.37
C GLU A 98 20.79 -16.29 2.41
N PRO A 99 21.49 -16.42 3.55
CA PRO A 99 22.44 -17.51 3.73
C PRO A 99 21.71 -18.86 3.63
N ALA A 100 22.26 -19.81 2.86
CA ALA A 100 21.69 -21.16 2.73
C ALA A 100 21.82 -21.99 4.01
#